data_AF-Q9V1S0-F1
#
_entry.id   AF-Q9V1S0-F1
#
_cell.length_a   1.000
_cell.length_b   1.000
_cell.length_c   1.000
_cell.angle_alpha   90.00
_cell.angle_beta   90.00
_cell.angle_gamma   90.00
#
_symmetry.space_group_name_H-M   'P 1'
#
loop_
_entity.id
_entity.type
_entity.pdbx_description
1 polymer ?
#
loop_
_entity_poly.entity_id
_entity_poly.type
_entity_poly.pdbx_seq_one_letter_code
_entity_poly.pdbx_strand_id
1 'polypeptide(L)'
;MERIGKRYVFLIFAVFFVGTLLSLTEYYSPLMATALAFGSTVLAILVPWAIISIVSKKEFKYSTMLAFLLASLWEFLCSYLAMIIGYPLWKLFLNAGIGGIIVTVGIGISTITKAKVVLSEVK
;
A
#
# COMPACT_ATOMS: atom_id res chain seq x y z
N MET A 1 13.38 15.59 0.99
CA MET A 1 12.21 14.70 0.83
C MET A 1 11.84 13.91 2.09
N GLU A 2 12.80 13.55 2.98
CA GLU A 2 12.52 12.71 4.17
C GLU A 2 11.57 13.30 5.23
N ARG A 3 11.57 14.61 5.50
CA ARG A 3 10.70 15.21 6.55
C ARG A 3 9.24 15.36 6.13
N ILE A 4 9.01 15.63 4.85
CA ILE A 4 7.68 15.86 4.30
C ILE A 4 6.92 14.52 4.21
N GLY A 5 7.56 13.48 3.64
CA GLY A 5 6.97 12.14 3.56
C GLY A 5 6.59 11.55 4.93
N LYS A 6 7.45 11.70 5.96
CA LYS A 6 7.18 11.19 7.31
C LYS A 6 5.94 11.81 7.97
N ARG A 7 5.69 13.11 7.78
CA ARG A 7 4.50 13.78 8.32
C ARG A 7 3.21 13.25 7.69
N TYR A 8 3.20 13.03 6.37
CA TYR A 8 2.05 12.45 5.69
C TYR A 8 1.82 10.99 6.06
N VAL A 9 2.88 10.20 6.24
CA VAL A 9 2.75 8.80 6.70
C VAL A 9 2.10 8.73 8.08
N PHE A 10 2.50 9.61 9.02
CA PHE A 10 1.88 9.64 10.35
C PHE A 10 0.40 10.05 10.31
N LEU A 11 0.06 11.03 9.46
CA LEU A 11 -1.32 11.48 9.32
C LEU A 11 -2.21 10.42 8.65
N ILE A 12 -1.71 9.75 7.61
CA ILE A 12 -2.37 8.60 6.97
C ILE A 12 -2.52 7.48 8.00
N PHE A 13 -1.48 7.18 8.78
CA PHE A 13 -1.54 6.19 9.85
C PHE A 13 -2.64 6.51 10.86
N ALA A 14 -2.71 7.75 11.35
CA ALA A 14 -3.71 8.15 12.35
C ALA A 14 -5.13 8.04 11.80
N VAL A 15 -5.39 8.55 10.59
CA VAL A 15 -6.71 8.48 9.95
C VAL A 15 -7.13 7.03 9.74
N PHE A 16 -6.21 6.20 9.26
CA PHE A 16 -6.48 4.81 8.96
C PHE A 16 -6.68 3.98 10.24
N PHE A 17 -5.88 4.25 11.27
CA PHE A 17 -6.02 3.63 12.58
C PHE A 17 -7.38 3.94 13.21
N VAL A 18 -7.79 5.21 13.22
CA VAL A 18 -9.10 5.61 13.74
C VAL A 18 -10.24 4.98 12.95
N GLY A 19 -10.17 5.00 11.61
CA GLY A 19 -11.18 4.34 10.77
C GLY A 19 -11.29 2.84 11.03
N THR A 20 -10.15 2.15 11.09
CA THR A 20 -10.06 0.71 11.38
C THR A 20 -10.58 0.38 12.78
N LEU A 21 -10.25 1.22 13.77
CA LEU A 21 -10.72 1.08 15.14
C LEU A 21 -12.24 1.18 15.23
N LEU A 22 -12.83 2.23 14.64
CA LEU A 22 -14.28 2.43 14.62
C LEU A 22 -15.00 1.25 13.96
N SER A 23 -14.46 0.73 12.85
CA SER A 23 -15.04 -0.45 12.19
C SER A 23 -14.90 -1.73 13.01
N LEU A 24 -13.83 -1.91 13.79
CA LEU A 24 -13.62 -3.12 14.59
C LEU A 24 -14.37 -3.12 15.92
N THR A 25 -14.68 -1.95 16.46
CA THR A 25 -15.46 -1.84 17.71
C THR A 25 -16.88 -2.37 17.58
N GLU A 26 -17.39 -2.54 16.34
CA GLU A 26 -18.67 -3.20 16.07
C GLU A 26 -18.62 -4.74 16.24
N TYR A 27 -17.42 -5.33 16.15
CA TYR A 27 -17.23 -6.79 16.13
C TYR A 27 -16.46 -7.33 17.33
N TYR A 28 -15.64 -6.50 17.98
CA TYR A 28 -14.72 -6.90 19.04
C TYR A 28 -14.78 -5.96 20.25
N SER A 29 -14.33 -6.45 21.41
CA SER A 29 -14.20 -5.61 22.61
C SER A 29 -13.23 -4.45 22.36
N PRO A 30 -13.36 -3.30 23.04
CA PRO A 30 -12.54 -2.11 22.77
C PRO A 30 -11.03 -2.38 22.80
N LEU A 31 -10.58 -3.22 23.74
CA LEU A 31 -9.17 -3.56 23.91
C LEU A 31 -8.67 -4.43 22.74
N MET A 32 -9.48 -5.41 22.32
CA MET A 32 -9.17 -6.28 21.18
C MET A 32 -9.23 -5.52 19.85
N ALA A 33 -10.24 -4.65 19.68
CA ALA A 33 -10.38 -3.77 18.52
C ALA A 33 -9.17 -2.84 18.39
N THR A 34 -8.65 -2.30 19.49
CA THR A 34 -7.45 -1.45 19.50
C THR A 34 -6.21 -2.21 19.04
N ALA A 35 -5.99 -3.42 19.57
CA ALA A 35 -4.85 -4.25 19.17
C ALA A 35 -4.92 -4.66 17.69
N LEU A 36 -6.10 -5.08 17.22
CA LEU A 36 -6.34 -5.47 15.83
C LEU A 36 -6.26 -4.29 14.87
N ALA A 37 -6.76 -3.11 15.28
CA ALA A 37 -6.64 -1.88 14.50
C ALA A 37 -5.18 -1.47 14.33
N PHE A 38 -4.39 -1.56 15.41
CA PHE A 38 -2.96 -1.26 15.35
C PHE A 38 -2.25 -2.22 14.40
N GLY A 39 -2.44 -3.54 14.59
CA GLY A 39 -1.86 -4.55 13.72
C GLY A 39 -2.23 -4.36 12.25
N SER A 40 -3.50 -4.11 11.96
CA SER A 40 -4.00 -3.89 10.60
C SER A 40 -3.40 -2.64 9.96
N THR A 41 -3.28 -1.55 10.73
CA THR A 41 -2.70 -0.29 10.24
C THR A 41 -1.21 -0.47 9.93
N VAL A 42 -0.47 -1.21 10.76
CA VAL A 42 0.94 -1.54 10.52
C VAL A 42 1.06 -2.38 9.23
N LEU A 43 0.24 -3.42 9.08
CA LEU A 43 0.27 -4.31 7.92
C LEU A 43 -0.16 -3.62 6.62
N ALA A 44 -1.10 -2.68 6.68
CA ALA A 44 -1.65 -1.98 5.52
C ALA A 44 -0.82 -0.75 5.09
N ILE A 45 -0.06 -0.13 6.00
CA ILE A 45 0.66 1.12 5.69
C ILE A 45 2.17 0.92 5.79
N LEU A 46 2.67 0.49 6.94
CA LEU A 46 4.11 0.46 7.20
C LEU A 46 4.80 -0.62 6.39
N VAL A 47 4.20 -1.80 6.24
CA VAL A 47 4.80 -2.90 5.47
C VAL A 47 4.88 -2.57 3.97
N PRO A 48 3.78 -2.15 3.29
CA PRO A 48 3.85 -1.68 1.90
C PRO A 48 4.85 -0.54 1.71
N TRP A 49 4.88 0.44 2.62
CA TRP A 49 5.83 1.53 2.56
C TRP A 49 7.29 1.05 2.69
N ALA A 50 7.56 0.08 3.58
CA ALA A 50 8.88 -0.51 3.73
C ALA A 50 9.29 -1.29 2.47
N ILE A 51 8.38 -2.10 1.90
CA ILE A 51 8.61 -2.81 0.63
C ILE A 51 8.99 -1.81 -0.46
N ILE A 52 8.19 -0.75 -0.63
CA ILE A 52 8.45 0.26 -1.66
C ILE A 52 9.78 0.97 -1.41
N SER A 53 10.05 1.36 -0.17
CA SER A 53 11.27 2.09 0.19
C SER A 53 12.54 1.25 0.03
N ILE A 54 12.47 -0.05 0.28
CA ILE A 54 13.62 -0.97 0.14
C ILE A 54 13.85 -1.28 -1.34
N VAL A 55 12.79 -1.64 -2.07
CA VAL A 55 12.91 -2.04 -3.47
C VAL A 55 13.31 -0.82 -4.31
N SER A 56 12.61 0.31 -4.18
CA SER A 56 12.84 1.52 -4.98
C SER A 56 14.22 2.17 -4.76
N LYS A 57 14.93 1.86 -3.68
CA LYS A 57 16.31 2.35 -3.45
C LYS A 57 17.32 1.72 -4.40
N LYS A 58 17.00 0.60 -5.05
CA LYS A 58 17.86 0.01 -6.09
C LYS A 58 17.74 0.86 -7.35
N GLU A 59 18.86 1.39 -7.85
CA GLU A 59 18.97 2.37 -8.97
C GLU A 59 18.39 1.94 -10.34
N PHE A 60 17.71 0.79 -10.43
CA PHE A 60 17.19 0.28 -11.70
C PHE A 60 15.88 0.97 -12.11
N LYS A 61 15.75 1.26 -13.41
CA LYS A 61 14.58 1.92 -14.03
C LYS A 61 13.25 1.18 -13.83
N TYR A 62 13.28 -0.14 -13.60
CA TYR A 62 12.11 -0.99 -13.32
C TYR A 62 11.78 -1.12 -11.83
N SER A 63 12.64 -0.58 -10.96
CA SER A 63 12.61 -0.77 -9.51
C SER A 63 11.32 -0.23 -8.87
N THR A 64 10.81 0.91 -9.36
CA THR A 64 9.58 1.52 -8.83
C THR A 64 8.32 0.74 -9.20
N MET A 65 8.21 0.24 -10.44
CA MET A 65 7.05 -0.57 -10.86
C MET A 65 7.01 -1.91 -10.10
N LEU A 66 8.18 -2.54 -9.95
CA LEU A 66 8.32 -3.78 -9.17
C LEU A 66 8.01 -3.55 -7.68
N ALA A 67 8.42 -2.41 -7.14
CA ALA A 67 8.14 -2.02 -5.75
C ALA A 67 6.64 -1.93 -5.45
N PHE A 68 5.87 -1.25 -6.31
CA PHE A 68 4.41 -1.17 -6.16
C PHE A 68 3.72 -2.51 -6.40
N LEU A 69 4.20 -3.31 -7.37
CA LEU A 69 3.65 -4.65 -7.60
C LEU A 69 3.84 -5.56 -6.38
N LEU A 70 5.03 -5.54 -5.76
CA LEU A 70 5.30 -6.31 -4.54
C LEU A 70 4.46 -5.84 -3.35
N ALA A 71 4.27 -4.52 -3.21
CA ALA A 71 3.37 -3.98 -2.19
C ALA A 71 1.93 -4.44 -2.39
N SER A 72 1.42 -4.42 -3.63
CA SER A 72 0.08 -4.93 -3.95
C SER A 72 -0.06 -6.43 -3.70
N LEU A 73 0.96 -7.23 -4.04
CA LEU A 73 0.96 -8.67 -3.75
C LEU A 73 0.89 -8.95 -2.24
N TRP A 74 1.59 -8.14 -1.44
CA TRP A 74 1.49 -8.21 0.01
C TRP A 74 0.08 -7.91 0.52
N GLU A 75 -0.56 -6.86 0.00
CA GLU A 75 -1.92 -6.48 0.38
C GLU A 75 -2.94 -7.56 -0.02
N PHE A 76 -2.80 -8.18 -1.20
CA PHE A 76 -3.63 -9.32 -1.59
C PHE A 76 -3.43 -10.54 -0.68
N LEU A 77 -2.18 -10.82 -0.28
CA LEU A 77 -1.89 -11.88 0.67
C LEU A 77 -2.56 -11.61 2.03
N CYS A 78 -2.46 -10.38 2.55
CA CYS A 78 -3.16 -9.98 3.77
C CYS A 78 -4.68 -10.12 3.64
N SER A 79 -5.26 -9.71 2.51
CA SER A 79 -6.69 -9.88 2.23
C SER A 79 -7.11 -11.35 2.25
N TYR A 80 -6.33 -12.22 1.61
CA TYR A 80 -6.63 -13.65 1.53
C TYR A 80 -6.55 -14.31 2.91
N LEU A 81 -5.51 -14.02 3.69
CA LEU A 81 -5.37 -14.51 5.06
C LEU A 81 -6.49 -14.00 5.97
N ALA A 82 -6.83 -12.71 5.86
CA ALA A 82 -7.94 -12.10 6.59
C ALA A 82 -9.28 -12.78 6.25
N MET A 83 -9.52 -13.10 4.98
CA MET A 83 -10.73 -13.82 4.57
C MET A 83 -10.78 -15.24 5.15
N ILE A 84 -9.67 -15.98 5.14
CA ILE A 84 -9.60 -17.34 5.70
C ILE A 84 -9.94 -17.37 7.19
N ILE A 85 -9.43 -16.41 7.95
CA ILE A 85 -9.67 -16.34 9.41
C ILE A 85 -10.98 -15.63 9.76
N GLY A 86 -11.79 -15.24 8.78
CA GLY A 86 -13.06 -14.55 8.99
C GLY A 86 -12.92 -13.11 9.52
N TYR A 87 -11.78 -12.46 9.30
CA TYR A 87 -11.53 -11.09 9.76
C TYR A 87 -12.37 -10.07 8.97
N PRO A 88 -13.19 -9.21 9.63
CA PRO A 88 -14.20 -8.39 8.96
C PRO A 88 -13.63 -7.35 7.99
N LEU A 89 -12.37 -6.95 8.17
CA LEU A 89 -11.72 -5.93 7.34
C LEU A 89 -10.88 -6.50 6.19
N TRP A 90 -11.12 -7.74 5.76
CA TRP A 90 -10.43 -8.33 4.60
C TRP A 90 -10.57 -7.46 3.33
N LYS A 91 -11.75 -6.85 3.11
CA LYS A 91 -12.03 -5.98 1.95
C LYS A 91 -11.14 -4.73 1.90
N LEU A 92 -10.69 -4.25 3.05
CA LEU A 92 -9.81 -3.09 3.13
C LEU A 92 -8.44 -3.41 2.50
N PHE A 93 -7.88 -4.57 2.80
CA PHE A 93 -6.64 -5.04 2.17
C PHE A 93 -6.82 -5.32 0.67
N LEU A 94 -7.96 -5.87 0.26
CA LEU A 94 -8.28 -6.08 -1.15
C LEU A 94 -8.28 -4.75 -1.92
N ASN A 95 -8.98 -3.75 -1.39
CA ASN A 95 -9.11 -2.44 -2.03
C ASN A 95 -7.77 -1.71 -2.10
N ALA A 96 -6.93 -1.83 -1.06
CA ALA A 96 -5.57 -1.31 -1.08
C ALA A 96 -4.75 -1.96 -2.20
N GLY A 97 -4.79 -3.29 -2.30
CA GLY A 97 -4.12 -4.06 -3.36
C GLY A 97 -4.51 -3.59 -4.75
N ILE A 98 -5.82 -3.42 -5.01
CA ILE A 98 -6.35 -2.89 -6.27
C ILE A 98 -5.80 -1.48 -6.55
N GLY A 99 -5.79 -0.60 -5.55
CA GLY A 99 -5.22 0.74 -5.65
C GLY A 99 -3.75 0.73 -6.07
N GLY A 100 -2.93 -0.15 -5.48
CA GLY A 100 -1.53 -0.30 -5.86
C GLY A 100 -1.32 -0.84 -7.28
N ILE A 101 -2.20 -1.73 -7.77
CA ILE A 101 -2.18 -2.18 -9.17
C ILE A 101 -2.50 -1.03 -10.13
N ILE A 102 -3.51 -0.22 -9.83
CA ILE A 102 -3.85 0.96 -10.64
C ILE A 102 -2.66 1.91 -10.74
N VAL A 103 -1.98 2.19 -9.63
CA VAL A 103 -0.76 3.01 -9.60
C VAL A 103 0.35 2.38 -10.44
N THR A 104 0.56 1.07 -10.31
CA THR A 104 1.55 0.32 -11.09
C THR A 104 1.31 0.44 -12.60
N VAL A 105 0.06 0.29 -13.05
CA VAL A 105 -0.33 0.46 -14.46
C VAL A 105 -0.09 1.90 -14.92
N GLY A 106 -0.46 2.90 -14.11
CA GLY A 106 -0.22 4.31 -14.42
C GLY A 106 1.27 4.64 -14.60
N ILE A 107 2.13 4.11 -13.73
CA ILE A 107 3.59 4.24 -13.84
C ILE A 107 4.09 3.57 -15.13
N GLY A 108 3.59 2.38 -15.44
CA GLY A 108 3.93 1.64 -16.66
C GLY A 108 3.61 2.44 -17.94
N ILE A 109 2.38 2.97 -18.03
CA ILE A 109 1.94 3.82 -19.16
C ILE A 109 2.83 5.06 -19.28
N SER A 110 3.07 5.78 -18.17
CA SER A 110 3.92 6.98 -18.19
C SER A 110 5.34 6.69 -18.68
N THR A 111 5.90 5.53 -18.30
CA THR A 111 7.24 5.10 -18.70
C THR A 111 7.30 4.81 -20.20
N ILE A 112 6.28 4.15 -20.76
CA ILE A 112 6.19 3.83 -22.19
C ILE A 112 6.00 5.12 -23.01
N THR A 113 5.14 6.04 -22.57
CA THR A 113 4.89 7.30 -23.28
C THR A 113 6.15 8.16 -23.32
N LYS A 114 6.90 8.27 -22.21
CA LYS A 114 8.19 8.99 -22.17
C LYS A 114 9.24 8.35 -23.07
N ALA A 115 9.30 7.01 -23.12
CA ALA A 115 10.22 6.32 -24.03
C ALA A 115 9.91 6.58 -25.50
N LYS A 116 8.62 6.65 -25.88
CA LYS A 116 8.19 7.01 -27.24
C LYS A 116 8.58 8.44 -27.63
N VAL A 117 8.41 9.41 -26.73
CA VAL A 117 8.74 10.83 -26.99
C VAL A 117 10.24 11.03 -27.22
N VAL A 118 11.10 10.38 -26.40
CA VAL A 118 12.56 10.44 -26.61
C VAL A 118 12.95 9.78 -27.93
N LEU A 119 12.30 8.68 -28.32
CA LEU A 119 12.59 8.02 -29.60
C LEU A 119 12.19 8.87 -30.82
N SER A 120 11.18 9.75 -30.68
CA SER A 120 10.76 10.67 -31.74
C SER A 120 11.61 11.94 -31.86
N GLU A 121 12.33 12.35 -30.81
CA GLU A 121 13.26 13.50 -30.87
C GLU A 121 14.64 13.13 -31.44
N VAL A 122 14.97 11.83 -31.53
CA VAL A 122 16.25 11.33 -32.05
C VAL A 122 16.19 11.04 -33.57
N LYS A 123 15.02 11.23 -34.21
CA LYS A 123 14.84 11.14 -35.66
C LYS A 123 14.80 12.53 -36.30
#